data_AF-A0A6G7YB99-F1
#
_entry.id   AF-A0A6G7YB99-F1
#
_cell.length_a   1.000
_cell.length_b   1.000
_cell.length_c   1.000
_cell.angle_alpha   90.00
_cell.angle_beta   90.00
_cell.angle_gamma   90.00
#
_symmetry.space_group_name_H-M   'P 1'
#
loop_
_entity.id
_entity.type
_entity.pdbx_description
1 polymer ?
#
loop_
_entity_poly.entity_id
_entity_poly.type
_entity_poly.pdbx_seq_one_letter_code
_entity_poly.pdbx_strand_id
1 'polypeptide(L)'
;MRSAAEEFQRAPAERACALLAPATFHEVEELGACPDVLAGLPRGTRAGDVTHVEIAGQGAQVRFTGDVVFLASFPGGWRITAAGCRRVSEDPAIPYVCEVEP
;
A
#
# COMPACT_ATOMS: atom_id res chain seq x y z
N MET A 1 2.33 -5.50 10.40
CA MET A 1 1.57 -4.62 9.47
C MET A 1 2.02 -3.17 9.54
N ARG A 2 1.82 -2.42 10.65
CA ARG A 2 2.20 -1.00 10.75
C ARG A 2 3.65 -0.73 10.36
N SER A 3 4.59 -1.53 10.89
CA SER A 3 6.00 -1.44 10.51
C SER A 3 6.22 -1.66 9.02
N ALA A 4 5.57 -2.65 8.41
CA ALA A 4 5.68 -2.94 6.98
C ALA A 4 5.07 -1.82 6.10
N ALA A 5 3.95 -1.23 6.51
CA ALA A 5 3.34 -0.10 5.82
C ALA A 5 4.23 1.15 5.91
N GLU A 6 4.76 1.44 7.10
CA GLU A 6 5.69 2.56 7.30
C GLU A 6 7.01 2.37 6.53
N GLU A 7 7.53 1.13 6.47
CA GLU A 7 8.69 0.78 5.66
C GLU A 7 8.38 0.97 4.17
N PHE A 8 7.23 0.48 3.70
CA PHE A 8 6.77 0.73 2.34
C PHE A 8 6.65 2.21 2.02
N GLN A 9 6.25 3.07 2.96
CA GLN A 9 6.19 4.52 2.67
C GLN A 9 7.57 5.18 2.64
N ARG A 10 8.54 4.73 3.45
CA ARG A 10 9.81 5.44 3.66
C ARG A 10 11.00 4.87 2.89
N ALA A 11 10.95 3.61 2.48
CA ALA A 11 12.06 2.95 1.83
C ALA A 11 12.29 3.49 0.39
N PRO A 12 13.51 3.37 -0.17
CA PRO A 12 13.72 3.53 -1.60
C PRO A 12 12.78 2.64 -2.42
N ALA A 13 12.45 3.06 -3.65
CA ALA A 13 11.44 2.39 -4.46
C ALA A 13 11.76 0.91 -4.71
N GLU A 14 13.03 0.57 -4.89
CA GLU A 14 13.50 -0.81 -5.08
C GLU A 14 13.22 -1.70 -3.87
N ARG A 15 13.40 -1.14 -2.66
CA ARG A 15 13.07 -1.86 -1.42
C ARG A 15 11.56 -1.94 -1.20
N ALA A 16 10.83 -0.91 -1.58
CA ALA A 16 9.37 -0.90 -1.49
C ALA A 16 8.73 -1.94 -2.42
N CYS A 17 9.29 -2.17 -3.61
CA CYS A 17 8.88 -3.24 -4.52
C CYS A 17 8.93 -4.62 -3.85
N ALA A 18 9.98 -4.89 -3.05
CA ALA A 18 10.11 -6.15 -2.34
C ALA A 18 9.08 -6.36 -1.21
N LEU A 19 8.29 -5.33 -0.86
CA LEU A 19 7.22 -5.40 0.14
C LEU A 19 5.85 -5.67 -0.49
N LEU A 20 5.72 -5.54 -1.82
CA LEU A 20 4.48 -5.85 -2.52
C LEU A 20 4.13 -7.34 -2.39
N ALA A 21 2.84 -7.63 -2.36
CA ALA A 21 2.35 -8.98 -2.53
C ALA A 21 2.66 -9.48 -3.94
N PRO A 22 2.87 -10.78 -4.17
CA PRO A 22 3.27 -11.29 -5.49
C PRO A 22 2.33 -10.89 -6.63
N ALA A 23 1.01 -10.92 -6.40
CA ALA A 23 0.03 -10.49 -7.40
C ALA A 23 0.15 -8.99 -7.70
N THR A 24 0.18 -8.15 -6.66
CA THR A 24 0.36 -6.70 -6.80
C THR A 24 1.68 -6.33 -7.50
N PHE A 25 2.77 -7.05 -7.20
CA PHE A 25 4.05 -6.85 -7.88
C PHE A 25 3.95 -7.13 -9.38
N HIS A 26 3.27 -8.22 -9.75
CA HIS A 26 3.10 -8.59 -11.15
C HIS A 26 2.34 -7.52 -11.94
N GLU A 27 1.20 -7.06 -11.41
CA GLU A 27 0.35 -6.04 -12.02
C GLU A 27 1.08 -4.69 -12.14
N VAL A 28 1.86 -4.31 -11.13
CA VAL A 28 2.72 -3.12 -11.20
C VAL A 28 3.74 -3.25 -12.33
N GLU A 29 4.38 -4.40 -12.48
CA GLU A 29 5.36 -4.64 -13.56
C GLU A 29 4.73 -4.63 -14.96
N GLU A 30 3.43 -4.90 -15.09
CA GLU A 30 2.71 -4.74 -16.36
C GLU A 30 2.54 -3.27 -16.77
N LEU A 31 2.44 -2.36 -15.79
CA LEU A 31 2.36 -0.92 -16.01
C LEU A 31 3.72 -0.28 -16.32
N GLY A 32 4.80 -0.88 -15.81
CA GLY A 32 6.18 -0.43 -15.98
C GLY A 32 7.10 -0.99 -14.90
N ALA A 33 8.40 -0.70 -14.98
CA ALA A 33 9.33 -1.17 -13.94
C ALA A 33 8.87 -0.69 -12.55
N CYS A 34 8.77 -1.63 -11.59
CA CYS A 34 8.17 -1.34 -10.29
C CYS A 34 8.76 -0.11 -9.58
N PRO A 35 10.09 0.09 -9.56
CA PRO A 35 10.66 1.29 -8.94
C PRO A 35 10.15 2.60 -9.56
N ASP A 36 9.94 2.62 -10.87
CA ASP A 36 9.46 3.79 -11.60
C ASP A 36 7.98 4.06 -11.31
N VAL A 37 7.15 3.01 -11.29
CA VAL A 37 5.73 3.12 -10.92
C VAL A 37 5.60 3.60 -9.48
N LEU A 38 6.35 3.01 -8.55
CA LEU A 38 6.32 3.39 -7.13
C LEU A 38 6.91 4.79 -6.86
N ALA A 39 7.77 5.32 -7.74
CA ALA A 39 8.28 6.69 -7.63
C ALA A 39 7.20 7.75 -7.94
N GLY A 40 6.16 7.38 -8.70
CA GLY A 40 5.01 8.23 -9.00
C GLY A 40 4.00 8.36 -7.84
N LEU A 41 4.02 7.43 -6.88
CA LEU A 41 3.06 7.38 -5.78
C LEU A 41 3.29 8.47 -4.71
N PRO A 42 2.26 8.88 -3.96
CA PRO A 42 2.36 9.81 -2.84
C PRO A 42 3.00 9.18 -1.59
N ARG A 43 4.25 8.71 -1.72
CA ARG A 43 5.04 8.05 -0.66
C ARG A 43 5.89 9.04 0.15
N GLY A 44 6.49 8.55 1.23
CA GLY A 44 7.40 9.31 2.09
C GLY A 44 6.69 10.43 2.84
N THR A 45 7.18 11.66 2.71
CA THR A 45 6.59 12.83 3.39
C THR A 45 5.17 13.14 2.92
N ARG A 46 4.78 12.70 1.72
CA ARG A 46 3.42 12.90 1.20
C ARG A 46 2.39 11.98 1.86
N ALA A 47 2.78 10.77 2.24
CA ALA A 47 1.93 9.87 3.01
C ALA A 47 1.71 10.44 4.43
N GLY A 48 2.77 10.96 5.05
CA GLY A 48 2.74 11.55 6.39
C GLY A 48 2.62 10.50 7.51
N ASP A 49 1.88 10.82 8.57
CA ASP A 49 1.83 10.00 9.79
C ASP A 49 0.69 8.98 9.77
N VAL A 50 0.89 7.85 10.46
CA VAL A 50 -0.17 6.84 10.67
C VAL A 50 -1.24 7.41 11.59
N THR A 51 -2.47 7.47 11.11
CA THR A 51 -3.64 7.97 11.85
C THR A 51 -4.53 6.85 12.37
N HIS A 52 -4.58 5.72 11.66
CA HIS A 52 -5.42 4.58 12.04
C HIS A 52 -4.86 3.25 11.54
N VAL A 53 -5.08 2.18 12.30
CA VAL A 53 -4.74 0.81 11.92
C VAL A 53 -5.92 -0.09 12.25
N GLU A 54 -6.36 -0.86 11.27
CA GLU A 54 -7.46 -1.83 11.39
C GLU A 54 -7.00 -3.20 10.88
N ILE A 55 -7.49 -4.28 11.51
CA ILE A 55 -7.21 -5.66 11.13
C ILE A 55 -8.53 -6.40 11.01
N ALA A 56 -8.70 -7.13 9.90
CA ALA A 56 -9.85 -8.00 9.67
C ALA A 56 -9.36 -9.33 9.10
N GLY A 57 -9.41 -10.39 9.92
CA GLY A 57 -8.90 -11.71 9.54
C GLY A 57 -7.41 -11.67 9.20
N GLN A 58 -7.08 -11.98 7.94
CA GLN A 58 -5.70 -11.93 7.43
C GLN A 58 -5.36 -10.61 6.72
N GLY A 59 -6.32 -9.68 6.63
CA GLY A 59 -6.12 -8.35 6.05
C GLY A 59 -5.84 -7.29 7.12
N ALA A 60 -5.11 -6.25 6.72
CA ALA A 60 -4.92 -5.06 7.51
C ALA A 60 -5.03 -3.79 6.64
N GLN A 61 -5.54 -2.72 7.22
CA GLN A 61 -5.56 -1.40 6.64
C GLN A 61 -4.75 -0.46 7.53
N VAL A 62 -3.83 0.28 6.93
CA VAL A 62 -3.09 1.36 7.60
C VAL A 62 -3.43 2.65 6.90
N ARG A 63 -4.03 3.58 7.65
CA ARG A 63 -4.35 4.92 7.16
C ARG A 63 -3.24 5.86 7.58
N PHE A 64 -2.69 6.56 6.61
CA PHE A 64 -1.82 7.70 6.82
C PHE A 64 -2.65 8.99 6.68
N THR A 65 -2.03 10.14 6.94
CA THR A 65 -2.67 11.44 6.69
C THR A 65 -2.92 11.70 5.21
N GLY A 66 -2.06 11.20 4.32
CA GLY A 66 -2.08 11.46 2.88
C GLY A 66 -2.71 10.34 2.05
N ASP A 67 -2.65 9.09 2.50
CA ASP A 67 -3.15 7.93 1.77
C ASP A 67 -3.53 6.76 2.68
N VAL A 68 -3.99 5.67 2.07
CA VAL A 68 -4.28 4.40 2.72
C VAL A 68 -3.49 3.29 2.04
N VAL A 69 -2.98 2.38 2.86
CA VAL A 69 -2.26 1.18 2.44
C VAL A 69 -2.99 -0.05 2.97
N PHE A 70 -3.21 -1.03 2.08
CA PHE A 70 -3.77 -2.32 2.43
C PHE A 70 -2.69 -3.39 2.43
N LEU A 71 -2.80 -4.32 3.38
CA LEU A 71 -1.87 -5.41 3.57
C LEU A 71 -2.62 -6.72 3.77
N ALA A 72 -1.98 -7.82 3.40
CA ALA A 72 -2.39 -9.15 3.80
C ALA A 72 -1.22 -9.90 4.45
N SER A 73 -1.56 -10.86 5.32
CA SER A 73 -0.59 -11.73 5.99
C SER A 73 -0.18 -12.86 5.05
N PHE A 74 1.12 -12.95 4.73
CA PHE A 74 1.72 -14.04 3.96
C PHE A 74 2.67 -14.88 4.81
N PRO A 75 3.03 -16.10 4.37
CA PRO A 75 4.21 -16.79 4.88
C PRO A 75 5.44 -15.88 4.72
N GLY A 76 6.08 -15.51 5.83
CA GLY A 76 7.21 -14.58 5.84
C GLY A 76 6.87 -13.11 6.16
N GLY A 77 5.59 -12.79 6.42
CA GLY A 77 5.18 -11.50 6.99
C GLY A 77 4.08 -10.79 6.20
N TRP A 78 3.84 -9.54 6.58
CA TRP A 78 2.83 -8.70 5.94
C TRP A 78 3.34 -8.19 4.59
N ARG A 79 2.50 -8.26 3.56
CA ARG A 79 2.79 -7.72 2.22
C ARG A 79 1.75 -6.70 1.82
N ILE A 80 2.17 -5.71 1.02
CA ILE A 80 1.30 -4.65 0.51
C ILE A 80 0.46 -5.19 -0.63
N THR A 81 -0.86 -5.14 -0.49
CA THR A 81 -1.79 -5.57 -1.55
C THR A 81 -2.32 -4.38 -2.34
N ALA A 82 -2.42 -3.20 -1.73
CA ALA A 82 -2.78 -1.96 -2.42
C ALA A 82 -2.17 -0.72 -1.74
N ALA A 83 -1.85 0.32 -2.51
CA ALA A 83 -1.20 1.55 -2.05
C ALA A 83 -1.66 2.80 -2.82
N GLY A 84 -1.41 3.99 -2.24
CA GLY A 84 -1.90 5.25 -2.79
C GLY A 84 -3.44 5.35 -2.76
N CYS A 85 -4.08 4.61 -1.84
CA CYS A 85 -5.53 4.49 -1.84
C CYS A 85 -6.20 5.70 -1.21
N ARG A 86 -7.29 6.16 -1.81
CA ARG A 86 -8.11 7.26 -1.30
C ARG A 86 -9.59 6.87 -1.21
N ARG A 87 -10.24 7.32 -0.13
CA ARG A 87 -11.68 7.19 0.02
C ARG A 87 -12.35 8.26 -0.83
N VAL A 88 -13.20 7.85 -1.76
CA VAL A 88 -13.92 8.76 -2.67
C VAL A 88 -15.38 9.01 -2.25
N SER A 89 -15.88 8.22 -1.30
CA SER A 89 -17.24 8.32 -0.75
C SER A 89 -17.25 7.95 0.74
N GLU A 90 -18.15 8.58 1.50
CA GLU A 90 -18.43 8.21 2.90
C GLU A 90 -19.18 6.89 3.01
N ASP A 91 -19.85 6.46 1.93
CA ASP A 91 -20.50 5.16 1.87
C ASP A 91 -19.46 4.03 1.98
N PRO A 92 -19.53 3.17 3.02
CA PRO A 92 -18.59 2.07 3.19
C PRO A 92 -18.70 0.99 2.11
N ALA A 93 -19.81 0.89 1.39
CA ALA A 93 -19.98 -0.05 0.28
C ALA A 93 -19.18 0.36 -0.96
N ILE A 94 -18.81 1.65 -1.08
CA ILE A 94 -17.97 2.13 -2.18
C ILE A 94 -16.51 1.84 -1.84
N PRO A 95 -15.78 1.12 -2.72
CA PRO A 95 -14.39 0.76 -2.47
C PRO A 95 -13.47 1.99 -2.50
N TYR A 96 -12.25 1.80 -1.99
CA TYR A 96 -11.19 2.76 -2.21
C TYR A 96 -10.80 2.78 -3.68
N VAL A 97 -10.27 3.92 -4.13
CA VAL A 97 -9.59 4.01 -5.42
C VAL A 97 -8.09 4.01 -5.12
N CYS A 98 -7.37 3.03 -5.64
CA CYS A 98 -5.93 2.90 -5.42
C CYS A 98 -5.15 3.21 -6.70
N GLU A 99 -3.91 3.68 -6.51
CA GLU A 99 -2.97 3.86 -7.61
C GLU A 99 -2.24 2.55 -7.94
N VAL A 100 -2.13 1.67 -6.94
CA VAL A 100 -1.58 0.32 -7.07
C VAL A 100 -2.51 -0.65 -6.35
N GLU A 101 -3.02 -1.63 -7.07
CA GLU A 101 -3.77 -2.80 -6.60
C GLU A 101 -3.74 -3.88 -7.70
N PRO A 102 -4.05 -5.15 -7.40
CA PRO A 102 -4.17 -6.18 -8.41
C PRO A 102 -5.47 -6.04 -9.24
#